data_AF-A0A527EZ96-F1
#
_entry.id   AF-A0A527EZ96-F1
#
_cell.length_a   1.000
_cell.length_b   1.000
_cell.length_c   1.000
_cell.angle_alpha   90.00
_cell.angle_beta   90.00
_cell.angle_gamma   90.00
#
_symmetry.space_group_name_H-M   'P 1'
#
loop_
_entity.id
_entity.type
_entity.pdbx_description
1 polymer ?
#
loop_
_entity_poly.entity_id
_entity_poly.type
_entity_poly.pdbx_seq_one_letter_code
_entity_poly.pdbx_strand_id
1 'polypeptide(L)' 'MLNVELPTALEKRLEIVARKTGRTKHDVVVAAIVEQIQDLEDGLIALERLNDDKGDWLSLAEVKERLGLDDASDRSNG' A
#
# COMPACT_ATOMS: atom_id res chain seq x y z
N MET A 1 25.27 -2.05 -3.02
CA MET A 1 24.59 -3.31 -3.34
C MET A 1 24.19 -3.96 -2.04
N LEU A 2 22.95 -4.42 -1.95
CA LEU A 2 22.42 -5.18 -0.83
C LEU A 2 22.40 -6.66 -1.24
N ASN A 3 23.10 -7.51 -0.47
CA ASN A 3 23.02 -8.95 -0.65
C ASN A 3 22.07 -9.53 0.39
N VAL A 4 21.07 -10.28 -0.06
CA VAL A 4 20.12 -10.99 0.79
C VAL A 4 20.08 -12.45 0.36
N GLU A 5 20.02 -13.34 1.34
CA GLU A 5 19.78 -14.76 1.08
C GLU A 5 18.27 -15.01 1.03
N LEU A 6 17.80 -15.60 -0.07
CA LEU A 6 16.41 -15.93 -0.25
C LEU A 6 16.19 -17.42 0.04
N PRO A 7 15.14 -17.79 0.79
CA PRO A 7 14.76 -19.19 0.92
C PRO A 7 14.47 -19.79 -0.46
N THR A 8 14.86 -21.04 -0.69
CA THR A 8 14.73 -21.73 -1.99
C THR A 8 13.30 -21.70 -2.54
N ALA A 9 12.29 -21.77 -1.67
CA ALA A 9 10.89 -21.67 -2.08
C ALA A 9 10.56 -20.29 -2.69
N LEU A 10 11.14 -19.22 -2.15
CA LEU A 10 10.94 -17.86 -2.64
C LEU A 10 11.70 -17.63 -3.96
N GLU A 11 12.91 -18.14 -4.09
CA GLU A 11 13.67 -18.08 -5.35
C GLU A 11 12.90 -18.74 -6.51
N LYS A 12 12.29 -19.91 -6.27
CA LYS A 12 11.47 -20.60 -7.27
C LYS A 12 10.26 -19.77 -7.68
N ARG A 13 9.57 -19.14 -6.71
CA ARG A 13 8.43 -18.26 -6.98
C ARG A 13 8.86 -17.04 -7.80
N LEU A 14 9.96 -16.40 -7.42
CA LEU A 14 10.53 -15.26 -8.13
C LEU A 14 10.86 -15.61 -9.58
N GLU A 15 11.46 -16.77 -9.81
CA GLU A 15 11.78 -17.25 -11.15
C GLU A 15 10.54 -17.48 -12.02
N ILE A 16 9.47 -18.04 -11.45
CA ILE A 16 8.20 -18.22 -12.16
C ILE A 16 7.60 -16.87 -12.57
N VAL A 17 7.58 -15.89 -11.65
CA VAL A 17 7.03 -14.55 -11.91
C VAL A 17 7.85 -13.82 -12.97
N ALA A 18 9.17 -13.84 -12.85
CA ALA A 18 10.10 -13.26 -13.81
C ALA A 18 9.87 -13.82 -15.22
N ARG A 19 9.82 -15.14 -15.36
CA ARG A 19 9.55 -15.81 -16.65
C ARG A 19 8.19 -15.44 -17.23
N LYS A 20 7.12 -15.46 -16.41
CA LYS A 20 5.75 -15.12 -16.87
C LYS A 20 5.60 -13.67 -17.30
N THR A 21 6.38 -12.77 -16.70
CA THR A 21 6.34 -11.32 -17.00
C THR A 21 7.36 -10.89 -18.06
N GLY A 22 8.22 -11.80 -18.53
CA GLY A 22 9.30 -11.46 -19.46
C GLY A 22 10.40 -10.58 -18.85
N ARG A 23 10.54 -10.59 -17.52
CA ARG A 23 11.49 -9.76 -16.76
C ARG A 23 12.60 -10.60 -16.15
N THR A 24 13.70 -9.99 -15.71
CA THR A 24 14.71 -10.70 -14.93
C THR A 24 14.29 -10.83 -13.46
N LYS A 25 14.89 -11.79 -12.74
CA LYS A 25 14.69 -11.93 -11.28
C LYS A 25 15.04 -10.63 -10.54
N HIS A 26 16.10 -9.95 -10.98
CA HIS A 26 16.53 -8.67 -10.42
C HIS A 26 15.45 -7.60 -10.59
N ASP A 27 14.88 -7.44 -11.78
CA ASP A 27 13.88 -6.40 -12.05
C ASP A 27 12.62 -6.61 -11.20
N VAL A 28 12.20 -7.86 -11.02
CA VAL A 28 11.05 -8.20 -10.19
C VAL A 28 11.32 -7.92 -8.71
N VAL A 29 12.51 -8.29 -8.20
CA VAL A 29 12.89 -8.01 -6.80
C VAL A 29 12.97 -6.52 -6.54
N VAL A 30 13.64 -5.76 -7.42
CA VAL A 30 13.77 -4.31 -7.25
C VAL A 30 12.40 -3.65 -7.27
N ALA A 31 11.52 -4.03 -8.20
CA ALA A 31 10.16 -3.48 -8.24
C ALA A 31 9.37 -3.80 -6.97
N ALA A 32 9.44 -5.03 -6.47
CA ALA A 32 8.74 -5.42 -5.24
C ALA A 32 9.28 -4.69 -4.01
N ILE A 33 10.59 -4.43 -3.93
CA ILE A 33 11.20 -3.64 -2.84
C ILE A 33 10.74 -2.18 -2.93
N VAL A 34 10.73 -1.59 -4.13
CA VAL A 34 10.28 -0.20 -4.33
C VAL A 34 8.82 -0.05 -3.89
N GLU A 35 7.94 -0.95 -4.32
CA GLU A 35 6.54 -0.97 -3.91
C GLU A 35 6.39 -1.08 -2.39
N GLN A 36 7.11 -2.02 -1.77
CA GLN A 36 7.05 -2.21 -0.32
C GLN A 36 7.59 -1.00 0.46
N ILE A 37 8.62 -0.31 -0.04
CA ILE A 37 9.15 0.91 0.58
C ILE A 37 8.12 2.02 0.49
N GLN A 38 7.46 2.20 -0.66
CA GLN A 38 6.41 3.20 -0.83
C GLN A 38 5.26 2.99 0.16
N ASP A 39 4.78 1.75 0.32
CA ASP A 39 3.74 1.42 1.31
C ASP A 39 4.18 1.74 2.75
N LEU A 40 5.45 1.48 3.08
CA LEU A 40 6.00 1.80 4.39
C LEU A 40 6.11 3.30 4.62
N GLU A 41 6.54 4.06 3.61
CA GLU A 41 6.62 5.52 3.67
C GLU A 41 5.24 6.15 3.84
N ASP A 42 4.24 5.70 3.08
CA ASP A 42 2.85 6.15 3.22
C ASP A 42 2.29 5.85 4.62
N GLY A 43 2.58 4.65 5.14
CA GLY A 43 2.21 4.26 6.51
C GLY A 43 2.87 5.13 7.58
N LEU A 44 4.14 5.49 7.39
CA LEU A 44 4.87 6.38 8.31
C LEU A 44 4.29 7.79 8.29
N ILE A 45 3.96 8.33 7.12
CA ILE A 45 3.31 9.65 7.00
C ILE A 45 1.93 9.62 7.69
N ALA A 46 1.16 8.55 7.51
CA ALA A 46 -0.13 8.40 8.17
C ALA A 46 0.01 8.34 9.70
N LEU A 47 1.01 7.62 10.21
CA LEU A 47 1.31 7.53 11.64
C LEU A 47 1.77 8.87 12.22
N GLU A 48 2.60 9.62 11.48
CA GLU A 48 3.02 10.97 11.88
C GLU A 48 1.82 11.89 12.03
N ARG A 49 0.91 11.91 11.04
CA ARG A 49 -0.33 12.70 11.10
C ARG A 49 -1.26 12.25 12.23
N LEU A 50 -1.34 10.94 12.48
CA LEU A 50 -2.17 10.40 13.56
C LEU A 50 -1.69 10.87 14.94
N ASN A 51 -0.37 10.98 15.11
CA ASN A 51 0.25 11.39 16.37
C ASN A 51 0.46 12.91 16.47
N ASP A 52 0.10 13.68 15.45
CA ASP A 52 0.17 15.14 15.49
C ASP A 52 -1.05 15.73 16.21
N ASP A 53 -0.86 16.08 17.48
CA ASP A 53 -1.88 16.73 18.32
C ASP A 53 -2.34 18.10 17.80
N LYS A 54 -1.64 18.67 16.80
CA LYS A 54 -1.97 19.94 16.16
C LYS A 54 -2.59 19.78 14.77
N GLY A 55 -2.80 18.54 14.32
CA GLY A 55 -3.42 18.25 13.03
C GLY A 55 -4.87 18.72 12.95
N ASP A 56 -5.31 19.10 11.75
CA ASP A 56 -6.72 19.34 11.47
C ASP A 56 -7.46 18.01 11.38
N TRP A 57 -8.29 17.72 12.38
CA TRP A 57 -9.12 16.52 12.42
C TRP A 57 -10.51 16.80 11.87
N LEU A 58 -10.99 15.92 10.99
CA LEU A 58 -12.36 15.95 10.51
C LEU A 58 -13.14 14.80 11.16
N SER A 59 -14.35 15.10 11.61
CA SER A 59 -15.33 14.07 11.96
C SER A 59 -15.73 13.26 10.74
N LEU A 60 -16.27 12.06 10.98
CA LEU A 60 -16.76 11.20 9.89
C LEU A 60 -17.82 11.91 9.02
N ALA A 61 -18.66 12.76 9.61
CA ALA A 61 -19.67 13.53 8.88
C ALA A 61 -19.01 14.54 7.93
N GLU A 62 -18.04 15.33 8.41
CA GLU A 62 -17.31 16.31 7.59
C GLU A 62 -16.53 15.63 6.45
N VAL A 63 -15.94 14.45 6.71
CA VAL A 63 -15.26 13.66 5.67
C VAL A 63 -16.25 13.19 4.60
N LYS A 64 -17.42 12.68 4.99
CA LYS A 64 -18.44 12.22 4.04
C LYS A 64 -18.99 13.36 3.20
N GLU A 65 -19.29 14.51 3.81
CA GLU A 65 -19.74 15.70 3.10
C GLU A 65 -18.70 16.13 2.05
N ARG A 66 -17.43 16.23 2.47
CA ARG A 66 -16.33 16.66 1.59
C ARG A 66 -16.06 15.69 0.43
N LEU A 67 -16.31 14.40 0.62
CA LEU A 67 -16.14 13.38 -0.40
C LEU A 67 -17.43 13.09 -1.21
N GLY A 68 -18.54 13.76 -0.90
CA GLY A 68 -19.84 13.54 -1.56
C GLY A 68 -20.45 12.17 -1.25
N LEU A 69 -20.21 11.63 -0.06
CA LEU A 69 -20.62 10.29 0.37
C LEU A 69 -21.87 10.27 1.29
N ASP A 70 -22.51 11.41 1.52
CA ASP A 70 -23.66 11.51 2.44
C ASP A 70 -24.95 10.86 1.92
N ASP A 71 -25.05 10.57 0.61
CA ASP A 71 -26.31 10.16 -0.02
C ASP A 71 -26.51 8.63 -0.21
N ALA A 72 -25.58 7.78 0.24
CA ALA A 72 -25.56 6.37 -0.14
C ALA A 72 -26.18 5.37 0.87
N SER A 73 -26.47 5.75 2.11
CA SER A 73 -26.92 4.80 3.16
C SER A 73 -28.43 4.69 3.40
N ASP A 74 -29.27 5.43 2.66
CA ASP A 74 -30.71 5.51 2.97
C ASP A 74 -31.65 4.76 1.98
N ARG A 75 -31.10 3.97 1.04
CA ARG A 75 -31.91 3.24 0.03
C ARG A 75 -31.95 1.71 0.14
N SER A 76 -31.56 1.12 1.28
CA SER A 76 -31.60 -0.34 1.48
C SER A 76 -32.65 -0.82 2.51
N ASN A 77 -33.61 0.01 2.89
CA ASN A 77 -34.75 -0.45 3.68
C ASN A 77 -36.06 -0.20 2.91
N GLY A 78 -36.44 -1.17 2.08
CA GLY A 78 -37.68 -1.23 1.32
C GLY A 78 -37.95 -2.66 0.88
#